data_AF-A0A9P7DGD7-F1
#
_entry.id   AF-A0A9P7DGD7-F1
#
_cell.length_a   1.000
_cell.length_b   1.000
_cell.length_c   1.000
_cell.angle_alpha   90.00
_cell.angle_beta   90.00
_cell.angle_gamma   90.00
#
_symmetry.space_group_name_H-M   'P 1'
#
loop_
_entity.id
_entity.type
_entity.pdbx_description
1 polymer ?
#
loop_
_entity_poly.entity_id
_entity_poly.type
_entity_poly.pdbx_seq_one_letter_code
_entity_poly.pdbx_strand_id
1 'polypeptide(L)'
;MLSFISFSSQSTDSTYHRSARHHPDVEDLMDVDDDDFSGSEPRLTCPGETITSSQAFMRGHGTYVDKEDVIASVVGTVERVNKLVTVRAIRTRYNPEVGDLVVGRITEVQPRRWKVDANSRQDAILMLSSVNLPGGVQRRKLESDELQMRNFFEEGDLLVAEVQAFFSDGAMSLHTRSLKYGKLRNGQLVTVPPILVRRLKSHFISLPCGVDLILGLNGYIWVSKQAKDSDQGEEGFDAEAVYSNQNDDIDNATRAAISRVSNIIRVFADHFVPLTDTLLLEAYEWVIEQEGDAKRLLLGDTGDALVAAMSLRC
;
A
#
# COMPACT_ATOMS: atom_id res chain seq x y z
N MET A 1 -10.10 68.19 28.84
CA MET A 1 -9.83 68.13 30.29
C MET A 1 -9.03 66.86 30.53
N LEU A 2 -7.87 66.98 31.18
CA LEU A 2 -7.01 65.93 31.75
C LEU A 2 -6.14 65.08 30.80
N SER A 3 -4.84 65.34 30.94
CA SER A 3 -3.66 64.57 30.56
C SER A 3 -3.29 63.52 31.63
N PHE A 4 -2.21 62.76 31.34
CA PHE A 4 -1.34 61.97 32.24
C PHE A 4 -1.70 60.48 32.43
N ILE A 5 -0.82 59.47 32.51
CA ILE A 5 0.65 59.35 32.71
C ILE A 5 1.12 57.97 32.18
N SER A 6 2.37 57.92 31.74
CA SER A 6 3.19 56.73 31.45
C SER A 6 3.61 55.93 32.69
N PHE A 7 3.74 54.60 32.58
CA PHE A 7 4.71 53.85 33.39
C PHE A 7 5.42 52.79 32.54
N SER A 8 6.75 52.77 32.65
CA SER A 8 7.62 51.67 32.24
C SER A 8 8.21 51.00 33.49
N SER A 9 8.43 49.69 33.43
CA SER A 9 9.45 49.02 34.26
C SER A 9 9.82 47.64 33.69
N GLN A 10 11.04 47.56 33.16
CA GLN A 10 12.08 46.51 33.36
C GLN A 10 11.68 45.02 33.17
N SER A 11 12.10 44.35 32.09
CA SER A 11 13.42 43.76 31.82
C SER A 11 13.73 42.48 32.60
N THR A 12 13.68 41.33 31.92
CA THR A 12 14.57 40.19 32.17
C THR A 12 15.00 39.59 30.83
N ASP A 13 16.31 39.59 30.63
CA ASP A 13 17.10 38.98 29.56
C ASP A 13 16.80 37.49 29.32
N SER A 14 16.86 37.06 28.06
CA SER A 14 17.90 36.13 27.59
C SER A 14 17.79 35.85 26.07
N THR A 15 18.72 36.47 25.34
CA THR A 15 19.50 35.94 24.19
C THR A 15 19.22 34.47 23.81
N TYR A 16 18.98 34.08 22.55
CA TYR A 16 19.84 34.25 21.37
C TYR A 16 19.02 34.16 20.06
N HIS A 17 18.96 35.24 19.26
CA HIS A 17 18.71 35.13 17.82
C HIS A 17 19.92 35.67 17.07
N ARG A 18 20.64 34.75 16.41
CA ARG A 18 21.77 35.07 15.54
C ARG A 18 21.20 35.65 14.24
N SER A 19 21.41 36.95 14.02
CA SER A 19 21.09 37.63 12.76
C SER A 19 21.94 37.04 11.61
N ALA A 20 21.28 36.49 10.58
CA ALA A 20 21.87 36.41 9.26
C ALA A 20 21.70 37.78 8.59
N ARG A 21 22.81 38.35 8.08
CA ARG A 21 22.83 39.67 7.43
C ARG A 21 22.13 39.56 6.07
N HIS A 22 21.02 40.27 5.88
CA HIS A 22 20.43 40.48 4.56
C HIS A 22 21.20 41.56 3.78
N HIS A 23 21.41 41.31 2.49
CA HIS A 23 22.01 42.23 1.53
C HIS A 23 20.96 43.26 1.08
N PRO A 24 21.28 44.56 0.98
CA PRO A 24 20.29 45.65 0.87
C PRO A 24 19.58 45.80 -0.50
N ASP A 25 19.76 44.88 -1.44
CA ASP A 25 19.30 45.05 -2.84
C ASP A 25 18.31 43.97 -3.32
N VAL A 26 17.54 43.37 -2.41
CA VAL A 26 16.42 42.50 -2.80
C VAL A 26 15.14 43.26 -2.46
N GLU A 27 14.52 43.85 -3.48
CA GLU A 27 13.17 44.40 -3.37
C GLU A 27 12.19 43.24 -3.16
N ASP A 28 11.42 43.30 -2.08
CA ASP A 28 10.34 42.36 -1.74
C ASP A 28 9.23 42.42 -2.80
N LEU A 29 9.42 41.67 -3.89
CA LEU A 29 8.40 41.45 -4.91
C LEU A 29 7.46 40.34 -4.45
N MET A 30 6.40 40.78 -3.77
CA MET A 30 5.11 40.10 -3.60
C MET A 30 5.18 38.73 -2.90
N ASP A 31 5.04 38.75 -1.58
CA ASP A 31 4.44 37.64 -0.82
C ASP A 31 3.01 37.41 -1.32
N VAL A 32 2.86 36.59 -2.36
CA VAL A 32 1.57 36.04 -2.78
C VAL A 32 1.39 34.71 -2.06
N ASP A 33 0.63 34.78 -0.96
CA ASP A 33 -0.10 33.69 -0.31
C ASP A 33 0.71 32.51 0.27
N ASP A 34 1.63 32.79 1.21
CA ASP A 34 2.15 31.75 2.12
C ASP A 34 1.20 31.42 3.30
N ASP A 35 0.15 32.23 3.53
CA ASP A 35 -0.74 32.09 4.69
C ASP A 35 -2.05 31.31 4.44
N ASP A 36 -2.42 30.97 3.20
CA ASP A 36 -3.75 30.41 2.89
C ASP A 36 -3.84 28.87 2.82
N PHE A 37 -2.74 28.15 3.13
CA PHE A 37 -2.71 26.68 3.03
C PHE A 37 -2.41 25.94 4.34
N SER A 38 -2.35 26.67 5.46
CA SER A 38 -2.21 26.07 6.79
C SER A 38 -3.54 25.53 7.39
N GLY A 39 -4.64 25.59 6.62
CA GLY A 39 -5.99 25.15 7.02
C GLY A 39 -6.61 24.07 6.11
N SER A 40 -6.30 22.81 6.42
CA SER A 40 -7.20 21.62 6.41
C SER A 40 -8.32 21.40 5.38
N GLU A 41 -8.23 21.80 4.10
CA GLU A 41 -9.10 21.21 3.06
C GLU A 41 -8.31 20.73 1.84
N PRO A 42 -8.54 19.49 1.37
CA PRO A 42 -7.86 18.96 0.20
C PRO A 42 -8.33 19.70 -1.05
N ARG A 43 -7.46 20.53 -1.64
CA ARG A 43 -7.74 21.23 -2.91
C ARG A 43 -7.85 20.23 -4.05
N LEU A 44 -9.06 20.08 -4.60
CA LEU A 44 -9.31 19.32 -5.82
C LEU A 44 -8.90 20.12 -7.05
N THR A 45 -8.32 19.45 -8.04
CA THR A 45 -7.90 20.05 -9.31
C THR A 45 -8.45 19.32 -10.51
N CYS A 46 -8.58 20.04 -11.62
CA CYS A 46 -8.88 19.46 -12.93
C CYS A 46 -7.66 19.49 -13.86
N PRO A 47 -7.54 18.55 -14.82
CA PRO A 47 -6.49 18.60 -15.84
C PRO A 47 -6.48 19.94 -16.58
N GLY A 48 -5.30 20.56 -16.69
CA GLY A 48 -5.13 21.88 -17.30
C GLY A 48 -5.21 23.05 -16.32
N GLU A 49 -5.55 22.82 -15.05
CA GLU A 49 -5.53 23.85 -14.02
C GLU A 49 -4.10 24.18 -13.57
N THR A 50 -3.77 25.47 -13.52
CA THR A 50 -2.51 25.96 -12.98
C THR A 50 -2.49 25.84 -11.46
N ILE A 51 -1.48 25.16 -10.92
CA ILE A 51 -1.33 24.92 -9.48
C ILE A 51 -0.43 25.97 -8.83
N THR A 52 0.76 26.19 -9.40
CA THR A 52 1.79 27.10 -8.88
C THR A 52 2.87 27.38 -9.92
N SER A 53 3.75 28.36 -9.66
CA SER A 53 4.90 28.66 -10.52
C SER A 53 6.03 27.63 -10.37
N SER A 54 6.67 27.25 -11.48
CA SER A 54 7.77 26.29 -11.53
C SER A 54 9.10 26.80 -10.95
N GLN A 55 9.23 28.10 -10.70
CA GLN A 55 10.47 28.68 -10.17
C GLN A 55 10.67 28.36 -8.67
N ALA A 56 9.56 28.28 -7.91
CA ALA A 56 9.58 27.99 -6.48
C ALA A 56 9.39 26.49 -6.16
N PHE A 57 8.73 25.74 -7.05
CA PHE A 57 8.28 24.38 -6.79
C PHE A 57 8.74 23.38 -7.85
N MET A 58 9.09 22.17 -7.39
CA MET A 58 9.40 21.03 -8.23
C MET A 58 8.13 20.27 -8.60
N ARG A 59 8.01 19.87 -9.88
CA ARG A 59 6.95 18.97 -10.34
C ARG A 59 7.17 17.55 -9.83
N GLY A 60 6.11 16.90 -9.36
CA GLY A 60 6.07 15.47 -9.13
C GLY A 60 5.09 14.75 -10.07
N HIS A 61 4.53 13.64 -9.59
CA HIS A 61 3.51 12.88 -10.31
C HIS A 61 2.19 13.65 -10.43
N GLY A 62 1.50 13.47 -11.55
CA GLY A 62 0.20 14.13 -11.79
C GLY A 62 0.30 15.61 -12.18
N THR A 63 1.51 16.11 -12.44
CA THR A 63 1.75 17.49 -12.91
C THR A 63 2.69 17.52 -14.11
N TYR A 64 2.62 18.58 -14.89
CA TYR A 64 3.55 18.91 -15.97
C TYR A 64 3.85 20.40 -15.94
N VAL A 65 4.91 20.83 -16.64
CA VAL A 65 5.29 22.25 -16.71
C VAL A 65 4.98 22.77 -18.10
N ASP A 66 4.26 23.88 -18.18
CA ASP A 66 4.05 24.65 -19.41
C ASP A 66 4.32 26.13 -19.13
N LYS A 67 5.12 26.79 -19.98
CA LYS A 67 5.39 28.24 -19.94
C LYS A 67 5.68 28.84 -18.55
N GLU A 68 6.43 28.11 -17.74
CA GLU A 68 6.84 28.45 -16.35
C GLU A 68 5.83 28.15 -15.24
N ASP A 69 4.67 27.60 -15.57
CA ASP A 69 3.66 27.17 -14.60
C ASP A 69 3.61 25.64 -14.45
N VAL A 70 3.39 25.20 -13.22
CA VAL A 70 3.08 23.79 -12.89
C VAL A 70 1.59 23.59 -13.04
N ILE A 71 1.21 22.76 -14.01
CA ILE A 71 -0.18 22.47 -14.37
C ILE A 71 -0.55 21.04 -13.97
N ALA A 72 -1.77 20.83 -13.49
CA ALA A 72 -2.31 19.51 -13.20
C ALA A 72 -2.53 18.70 -14.49
N SER A 73 -2.08 17.44 -14.53
CA SER A 73 -2.37 16.52 -15.64
C SER A 73 -3.55 15.58 -15.36
N VAL A 74 -3.94 15.44 -14.10
CA VAL A 74 -4.97 14.49 -13.64
C VAL A 74 -5.98 15.18 -12.72
N VAL A 75 -7.19 14.63 -12.64
CA VAL A 75 -8.18 15.05 -11.63
C VAL A 75 -7.78 14.44 -10.28
N GLY A 76 -7.59 15.27 -9.27
CA GLY A 76 -7.13 14.79 -7.96
C GLY A 76 -6.88 15.87 -6.93
N THR A 77 -6.46 15.45 -5.76
CA THR A 77 -6.11 16.34 -4.65
C THR A 77 -4.66 16.76 -4.77
N VAL A 78 -4.38 18.07 -4.62
CA VAL A 78 -3.02 18.58 -4.61
C VAL A 78 -2.36 18.23 -3.30
N GLU A 79 -1.21 17.57 -3.38
CA GLU A 79 -0.34 17.27 -2.24
C GLU A 79 0.97 18.04 -2.42
N ARG A 80 1.34 18.82 -1.40
CA ARG A 80 2.58 19.59 -1.38
C ARG A 80 3.44 19.05 -0.25
N VAL A 81 4.61 18.50 -0.60
CA VAL A 81 5.59 18.01 0.36
C VAL A 81 6.87 18.80 0.16
N ASN A 82 7.15 19.72 1.08
CA ASN A 82 8.22 20.70 0.93
C ASN A 82 8.06 21.48 -0.39
N LYS A 83 9.06 21.42 -1.26
CA LYS A 83 9.04 22.04 -2.60
C LYS A 83 8.43 21.15 -3.68
N LEU A 84 8.05 19.90 -3.38
CA LEU A 84 7.51 18.97 -4.38
C LEU A 84 5.98 19.07 -4.42
N VAL A 85 5.43 19.33 -5.62
CA VAL A 85 3.99 19.40 -5.86
C VAL A 85 3.55 18.19 -6.69
N THR A 86 2.65 17.39 -6.11
CA THR A 86 2.05 16.23 -6.74
C THR A 86 0.53 16.35 -6.75
N VAL A 87 -0.12 15.73 -7.74
CA VAL A 87 -1.57 15.58 -7.74
C VAL A 87 -1.89 14.11 -7.56
N ARG A 88 -2.54 13.79 -6.44
CA ARG A 88 -3.01 12.44 -6.14
C ARG A 88 -4.34 12.20 -6.85
N ALA A 89 -4.29 11.40 -7.91
CA ALA A 89 -5.46 11.09 -8.73
C ALA A 89 -6.54 10.35 -7.91
N ILE A 90 -7.82 10.65 -8.17
CA ILE A 90 -8.97 9.98 -7.54
C ILE A 90 -8.95 8.47 -7.82
N ARG A 91 -8.58 8.09 -9.05
CA ARG A 91 -8.45 6.70 -9.47
C ARG A 91 -7.12 6.50 -10.16
N THR A 92 -6.32 5.57 -9.63
CA THR A 92 -5.05 5.18 -10.23
C THR A 92 -4.89 3.66 -10.19
N ARG A 93 -4.11 3.13 -11.13
CA ARG A 93 -3.50 1.81 -10.97
C ARG A 93 -2.47 1.87 -9.85
N TYR A 94 -2.09 0.70 -9.34
CA TYR A 94 -1.03 0.61 -8.36
C TYR A 94 0.26 1.23 -8.92
N ASN A 95 0.81 2.21 -8.21
CA ASN A 95 2.09 2.81 -8.51
C ASN A 95 3.12 2.24 -7.54
N PRO A 96 3.93 1.27 -7.97
CA PRO A 96 4.84 0.54 -7.09
C PRO A 96 5.93 1.44 -6.52
N GLU A 97 6.34 1.15 -5.29
CA GLU A 97 7.56 1.67 -4.66
C GLU A 97 8.48 0.52 -4.23
N VAL A 98 9.77 0.83 -4.07
CA VAL A 98 10.74 -0.17 -3.57
C VAL A 98 10.41 -0.50 -2.11
N GLY A 99 10.39 -1.79 -1.79
CA GLY A 99 10.03 -2.32 -0.47
C GLY A 99 8.54 -2.63 -0.31
N ASP A 100 7.72 -2.41 -1.35
CA ASP A 100 6.30 -2.75 -1.26
C ASP A 100 6.06 -4.25 -1.25
N LEU A 101 5.20 -4.68 -0.32
CA LEU A 101 4.66 -6.03 -0.31
C LEU A 101 3.49 -6.12 -1.30
N VAL A 102 3.59 -7.02 -2.26
CA VAL A 102 2.59 -7.24 -3.30
C VAL A 102 2.21 -8.71 -3.38
N VAL A 103 0.93 -8.95 -3.66
CA VAL A 103 0.44 -10.26 -4.08
C VAL A 103 0.32 -10.24 -5.59
N GLY A 104 0.77 -11.27 -6.27
CA GLY A 104 0.75 -11.33 -7.73
C GLY A 104 0.36 -12.70 -8.26
N ARG A 105 -0.07 -12.72 -9.53
CA ARG A 105 -0.38 -13.95 -10.26
C ARG A 105 0.62 -14.18 -11.37
N ILE A 106 1.19 -15.38 -11.48
CA ILE A 106 2.05 -15.75 -12.60
C ILE A 106 1.23 -15.72 -13.89
N THR A 107 1.65 -14.91 -14.87
CA THR A 107 1.01 -14.84 -16.18
C THR A 107 1.69 -15.75 -17.18
N GLU A 108 3.02 -15.76 -17.19
CA GLU A 108 3.81 -16.59 -18.09
C GLU A 108 5.18 -16.95 -17.51
N VAL A 109 5.67 -18.13 -17.88
CA VAL A 109 7.03 -18.59 -17.56
C VAL A 109 7.93 -18.37 -18.78
N GLN A 110 8.97 -17.55 -18.62
CA GLN A 110 9.98 -17.27 -19.65
C GLN A 110 11.36 -17.83 -19.23
N PRO A 111 12.35 -17.90 -20.15
CA PRO A 111 13.70 -18.30 -19.78
C PRO A 111 14.25 -17.41 -18.65
N ARG A 112 14.61 -18.04 -17.52
CA ARG A 112 15.20 -17.42 -16.32
C ARG A 112 14.34 -16.39 -15.58
N ARG A 113 13.09 -16.17 -15.99
CA ARG A 113 12.17 -15.23 -15.31
C ARG A 113 10.70 -15.64 -15.44
N TRP A 114 9.91 -15.28 -14.44
CA TRP A 114 8.45 -15.32 -14.51
C TRP A 114 7.92 -13.90 -14.70
N LYS A 115 6.86 -13.76 -15.50
CA LYS A 115 6.05 -12.55 -15.46
C LYS A 115 4.91 -12.73 -14.47
N VAL A 116 4.65 -11.66 -13.72
CA VAL A 116 3.69 -11.64 -12.63
C VAL A 116 2.77 -10.44 -12.80
N ASP A 117 1.47 -10.68 -12.90
CA ASP A 117 0.46 -9.63 -12.80
C ASP A 117 0.37 -9.18 -11.34
N ALA A 118 0.74 -7.93 -11.09
CA ALA A 118 0.67 -7.27 -9.80
C ALA A 118 -0.21 -6.00 -9.86
N ASN A 119 -1.19 -5.91 -10.77
CA ASN A 119 -2.11 -4.77 -10.89
C ASN A 119 -1.45 -3.39 -11.15
N SER A 120 -0.24 -3.41 -11.71
CA SER A 120 0.51 -2.20 -12.09
C SER A 120 0.21 -1.81 -13.55
N ARG A 121 0.99 -0.85 -14.08
CA ARG A 121 0.93 -0.44 -15.49
C ARG A 121 1.52 -1.49 -16.44
N GLN A 122 2.46 -2.28 -15.95
CA GLN A 122 3.16 -3.36 -16.68
C GLN A 122 3.28 -4.58 -15.77
N ASP A 123 3.48 -5.75 -16.36
CA ASP A 123 3.75 -6.98 -15.63
C ASP A 123 5.06 -6.85 -14.86
N ALA A 124 5.07 -7.35 -13.62
CA ALA A 124 6.27 -7.46 -12.82
C ALA A 124 7.13 -8.64 -13.30
N ILE A 125 8.42 -8.57 -13.05
CA ILE A 125 9.38 -9.63 -13.41
C ILE A 125 9.94 -10.23 -12.13
N LEU A 126 9.75 -11.54 -11.96
CA LEU A 126 10.39 -12.32 -10.91
C LEU A 126 11.53 -13.12 -11.55
N MET A 127 12.77 -12.76 -11.24
CA MET A 127 13.93 -13.48 -11.77
C MET A 127 14.10 -14.82 -11.05
N LEU A 128 14.55 -15.86 -11.76
CA LEU A 128 14.97 -17.13 -11.15
C LEU A 128 16.01 -16.87 -10.06
N SER A 129 17.01 -16.06 -10.40
CA SER A 129 17.61 -14.96 -9.61
C SER A 129 17.23 -14.76 -8.15
N SER A 130 15.98 -14.39 -7.95
CA SER A 130 15.44 -13.71 -6.78
C SER A 130 14.49 -14.59 -5.97
N VAL A 131 14.37 -15.87 -6.36
CA VAL A 131 13.57 -16.88 -5.68
C VAL A 131 14.47 -17.79 -4.82
N ASN A 132 13.93 -18.23 -3.68
CA ASN A 132 14.55 -19.21 -2.81
C ASN A 132 14.41 -20.61 -3.41
N LEU A 133 15.53 -21.20 -3.82
CA LEU A 133 15.54 -22.57 -4.34
C LEU A 133 15.33 -23.58 -3.22
N PRO A 134 14.80 -24.77 -3.55
CA PRO A 134 14.58 -25.81 -2.57
C PRO A 134 15.86 -26.26 -1.87
N GLY A 135 15.75 -26.49 -0.55
CA GLY A 135 16.85 -26.92 0.32
C GLY A 135 17.50 -25.81 1.15
N GLY A 136 16.99 -24.57 1.12
CA GLY A 136 17.38 -23.49 2.05
C GLY A 136 18.83 -22.99 1.94
N VAL A 137 19.67 -23.65 1.16
CA VAL A 137 21.07 -23.28 0.90
C VAL A 137 21.13 -22.35 -0.30
N GLN A 138 21.81 -21.21 -0.12
CA GLN A 138 22.12 -20.30 -1.22
C GLN A 138 23.19 -20.92 -2.14
N ARG A 139 22.78 -21.87 -2.98
CA ARG A 139 23.62 -22.49 -3.99
C ARG A 139 23.63 -21.66 -5.28
N ARG A 140 24.70 -21.79 -6.08
CA ARG A 140 24.70 -21.24 -7.45
C ARG A 140 23.59 -21.91 -8.25
N LYS A 141 22.79 -21.08 -8.91
CA LYS A 141 21.65 -21.54 -9.72
C LYS A 141 22.21 -22.27 -10.95
N LEU A 142 21.79 -23.51 -11.13
CA LEU A 142 22.24 -24.38 -12.19
C LEU A 142 21.33 -24.25 -13.41
N GLU A 143 21.82 -24.64 -14.58
CA GLU A 143 21.02 -24.71 -15.81
C GLU A 143 19.87 -25.73 -15.68
N SER A 144 20.02 -26.74 -14.83
CA SER A 144 18.93 -27.67 -14.47
C SER A 144 17.75 -26.97 -13.79
N ASP A 145 18.00 -25.93 -13.00
CA ASP A 145 16.95 -25.17 -12.31
C ASP A 145 16.12 -24.34 -13.32
N GLU A 146 16.75 -23.92 -14.44
CA GLU A 146 16.08 -23.22 -15.55
C GLU A 146 15.07 -24.14 -16.26
N LEU A 147 15.41 -25.41 -16.44
CA LEU A 147 14.50 -26.41 -17.01
C LEU A 147 13.35 -26.78 -16.06
N GLN A 148 13.58 -26.68 -14.75
CA GLN A 148 12.61 -27.03 -13.70
C GLN A 148 11.82 -25.82 -13.18
N MET A 149 11.88 -24.66 -13.85
CA MET A 149 11.19 -23.44 -13.39
C MET A 149 9.69 -23.63 -13.17
N ARG A 150 9.05 -24.42 -14.02
CA ARG A 150 7.61 -24.74 -13.93
C ARG A 150 7.24 -25.52 -12.67
N ASN A 151 8.19 -26.20 -12.04
CA ASN A 151 7.94 -26.93 -10.79
C ASN A 151 7.85 -25.99 -9.58
N PHE A 152 8.42 -24.78 -9.67
CA PHE A 152 8.32 -23.77 -8.60
C PHE A 152 7.05 -22.94 -8.75
N PHE A 153 6.85 -22.41 -9.95
CA PHE A 153 5.75 -21.54 -10.29
C PHE A 153 5.26 -21.85 -11.71
N GLU A 154 3.97 -22.16 -11.81
CA GLU A 154 3.26 -22.36 -13.07
C GLU A 154 2.31 -21.19 -13.35
N GLU A 155 1.84 -21.09 -14.59
CA GLU A 155 0.88 -20.05 -14.98
C GLU A 155 -0.41 -20.16 -14.16
N GLY A 156 -0.83 -19.05 -13.56
CA GLY A 156 -2.00 -18.97 -12.68
C GLY A 156 -1.68 -19.05 -11.19
N ASP A 157 -0.47 -19.46 -10.81
CA ASP A 157 -0.05 -19.48 -9.41
C ASP A 157 -0.10 -18.09 -8.79
N LEU A 158 -0.50 -18.04 -7.51
CA LEU A 158 -0.46 -16.83 -6.70
C LEU A 158 0.76 -16.86 -5.79
N LEU A 159 1.40 -15.70 -5.66
CA LEU A 159 2.55 -15.54 -4.78
C LEU A 159 2.52 -14.18 -4.08
N VAL A 160 3.17 -14.13 -2.93
CA VAL A 160 3.52 -12.89 -2.24
C VAL A 160 5.00 -12.61 -2.47
N ALA A 161 5.31 -11.39 -2.85
CA ALA A 161 6.67 -10.93 -3.10
C ALA A 161 6.84 -9.47 -2.68
N GLU A 162 8.10 -9.06 -2.61
CA GLU A 162 8.46 -7.68 -2.33
C GLU A 162 9.09 -7.05 -3.58
N VAL A 163 8.79 -5.77 -3.80
CA VAL A 163 9.38 -4.97 -4.89
C VAL A 163 10.82 -4.64 -4.53
N GLN A 164 11.77 -5.27 -5.24
CA GLN A 164 13.21 -5.09 -5.01
C GLN A 164 13.75 -3.80 -5.62
N ALA A 165 13.40 -3.56 -6.88
CA ALA A 165 13.98 -2.51 -7.70
C ALA A 165 13.12 -2.31 -8.95
N PHE A 166 13.49 -1.32 -9.75
CA PHE A 166 12.92 -1.06 -11.07
C PHE A 166 13.96 -1.31 -12.16
N PHE A 167 13.51 -1.89 -13.27
CA PHE A 167 14.30 -1.94 -14.50
C PHE A 167 14.26 -0.57 -15.20
N SER A 168 15.14 -0.38 -16.19
CA SER A 168 15.24 0.89 -16.92
C SER A 168 14.01 1.23 -17.75
N ASP A 169 13.17 0.24 -18.07
CA ASP A 169 11.87 0.39 -18.74
C ASP A 169 10.72 0.70 -17.77
N GLY A 170 11.00 0.75 -16.46
CA GLY A 170 10.01 0.95 -15.41
C GLY A 170 9.30 -0.33 -14.94
N ALA A 171 9.66 -1.50 -15.46
CA ALA A 171 9.13 -2.76 -14.96
C ALA A 171 9.62 -3.03 -13.54
N MET A 172 8.76 -3.61 -12.71
CA MET A 172 9.10 -3.96 -11.32
C MET A 172 9.91 -5.25 -11.30
N SER A 173 11.02 -5.26 -10.56
CA SER A 173 11.73 -6.47 -10.19
C SER A 173 11.23 -6.96 -8.85
N LEU A 174 10.71 -8.18 -8.79
CA LEU A 174 10.24 -8.82 -7.56
C LEU A 174 11.30 -9.76 -6.98
N HIS A 175 11.23 -9.99 -5.67
CA HIS A 175 11.96 -11.06 -5.01
C HIS A 175 11.16 -11.76 -3.91
N THR A 176 11.51 -13.02 -3.65
CA THR A 176 10.92 -13.84 -2.58
C THR A 176 11.98 -14.37 -1.62
N ARG A 177 12.99 -13.53 -1.29
CA ARG A 177 14.14 -13.95 -0.45
C ARG A 177 13.76 -14.27 1.00
N SER A 178 12.70 -13.68 1.53
CA SER A 178 12.21 -14.01 2.88
C SER A 178 11.43 -15.32 2.87
N LEU A 179 11.51 -16.10 3.95
CA LEU A 179 10.71 -17.32 4.15
C LEU A 179 9.22 -17.04 4.25
N LYS A 180 8.84 -15.81 4.61
CA LYS A 180 7.45 -15.35 4.62
C LYS A 180 6.90 -15.12 3.21
N TYR A 181 7.76 -15.11 2.21
CA TYR A 181 7.40 -14.86 0.81
C TYR A 181 7.39 -16.17 0.03
N GLY A 182 6.56 -16.25 -1.01
CA GLY A 182 6.45 -17.45 -1.81
C GLY A 182 5.05 -17.70 -2.30
N LYS A 183 4.79 -18.95 -2.66
CA LYS A 183 3.52 -19.40 -3.22
C LYS A 183 2.41 -19.38 -2.16
N LEU A 184 1.25 -18.89 -2.57
CA LEU A 184 0.08 -18.76 -1.72
C LEU A 184 -0.84 -19.97 -1.88
N ARG A 185 -1.27 -20.54 -0.74
CA ARG A 185 -2.16 -21.70 -0.67
C ARG A 185 -3.19 -21.53 0.46
N ASN A 186 -4.14 -22.47 0.54
CA ASN A 186 -5.13 -22.57 1.62
C ASN A 186 -5.99 -21.32 1.83
N GLY A 187 -6.31 -20.59 0.76
CA GLY A 187 -6.97 -19.29 0.86
C GLY A 187 -7.72 -18.85 -0.37
N GLN A 188 -8.14 -17.59 -0.33
CA GLN A 188 -8.91 -16.89 -1.36
C GLN A 188 -8.28 -15.52 -1.64
N LEU A 189 -8.20 -15.18 -2.92
CA LEU A 189 -7.79 -13.84 -3.38
C LEU A 189 -9.01 -12.91 -3.42
N VAL A 190 -8.86 -11.71 -2.87
CA VAL A 190 -9.80 -10.60 -2.97
C VAL A 190 -9.07 -9.42 -3.61
N THR A 191 -9.69 -8.83 -4.64
CA THR A 191 -9.14 -7.66 -5.33
C THR A 191 -9.91 -6.42 -4.91
N VAL A 192 -9.18 -5.40 -4.48
CA VAL A 192 -9.72 -4.09 -4.10
C VAL A 192 -8.94 -2.99 -4.83
N PRO A 193 -9.50 -1.77 -4.97
CA PRO A 193 -8.73 -0.63 -5.44
C PRO A 193 -7.48 -0.40 -4.56
N PRO A 194 -6.27 -0.26 -5.15
CA PRO A 194 -5.02 -0.12 -4.38
C PRO A 194 -5.02 1.11 -3.47
N ILE A 195 -5.78 2.15 -3.81
CA ILE A 195 -5.92 3.37 -3.01
C ILE A 195 -6.56 3.13 -1.62
N LEU A 196 -7.29 2.03 -1.45
CA LEU A 196 -7.94 1.67 -0.19
C LEU A 196 -7.00 0.93 0.75
N VAL A 197 -5.90 0.35 0.26
CA VAL A 197 -4.92 -0.33 1.09
C VAL A 197 -3.96 0.70 1.67
N ARG A 198 -4.05 0.96 2.97
CA ARG A 198 -3.10 1.85 3.64
C ARG A 198 -1.78 1.14 3.89
N ARG A 199 -0.66 1.86 3.80
CA ARG A 199 0.65 1.33 4.19
C ARG A 199 0.71 1.22 5.71
N LEU A 200 0.94 0.00 6.20
CA LEU A 200 1.00 -0.34 7.62
C LEU A 200 2.43 -0.77 7.99
N LYS A 201 2.71 -0.89 9.30
CA LYS A 201 4.00 -1.43 9.78
C LYS A 201 4.20 -2.89 9.36
N SER A 202 3.12 -3.67 9.38
CA SER A 202 3.08 -5.04 8.88
C SER A 202 1.85 -5.21 8.00
N HIS A 203 2.04 -5.83 6.84
CA HIS A 203 0.96 -6.21 5.93
C HIS A 203 0.52 -7.67 6.12
N PHE A 204 1.17 -8.40 7.04
CA PHE A 204 0.73 -9.68 7.55
C PHE A 204 -0.09 -9.44 8.81
N ILE A 205 -1.36 -9.83 8.79
CA ILE A 205 -2.30 -9.63 9.88
C ILE A 205 -2.92 -10.99 10.21
N SER A 206 -2.78 -11.43 11.45
CA SER A 206 -3.44 -12.65 11.95
C SER A 206 -4.68 -12.26 12.74
N LEU A 207 -5.84 -12.73 12.30
CA LEU A 207 -7.10 -12.50 13.00
C LEU A 207 -7.32 -13.60 14.05
N PRO A 208 -7.99 -13.30 15.18
CA PRO A 208 -8.24 -14.26 16.26
C PRO A 208 -9.16 -15.42 15.87
N CYS A 209 -9.69 -15.41 14.64
CA CYS A 209 -10.58 -16.43 14.08
C CYS A 209 -9.87 -17.57 13.33
N GLY A 210 -8.55 -17.68 13.43
CA GLY A 210 -7.78 -18.71 12.74
C GLY A 210 -7.59 -18.41 11.24
N VAL A 211 -7.60 -17.13 10.87
CA VAL A 211 -7.44 -16.65 9.49
C VAL A 211 -6.28 -15.66 9.45
N ASP A 212 -5.38 -15.84 8.50
CA ASP A 212 -4.31 -14.90 8.17
C ASP A 212 -4.68 -14.07 6.94
N LEU A 213 -4.28 -12.81 6.97
CA LEU A 213 -4.46 -11.83 5.92
C LEU A 213 -3.10 -11.30 5.44
N ILE A 214 -2.96 -11.22 4.12
CA ILE A 214 -1.84 -10.55 3.47
C ILE A 214 -2.42 -9.41 2.65
N LEU A 215 -2.19 -8.18 3.11
CA LEU A 215 -2.63 -6.96 2.45
C LEU A 215 -1.57 -6.50 1.44
N GLY A 216 -1.66 -6.95 0.19
CA GLY A 216 -0.81 -6.43 -0.88
C GLY A 216 -1.13 -4.96 -1.16
N LEU A 217 -0.10 -4.11 -1.19
CA LEU A 217 -0.23 -2.67 -1.48
C LEU A 217 -0.78 -2.39 -2.88
N ASN A 218 -0.73 -3.39 -3.75
CA ASN A 218 -1.32 -3.37 -5.08
C ASN A 218 -2.83 -3.63 -5.14
N GLY A 219 -3.48 -3.78 -3.98
CA GLY A 219 -4.91 -4.07 -3.88
C GLY A 219 -5.26 -5.54 -4.05
N TYR A 220 -4.26 -6.43 -4.15
CA TYR A 220 -4.46 -7.88 -4.10
C TYR A 220 -4.30 -8.34 -2.66
N ILE A 221 -5.40 -8.82 -2.08
CA ILE A 221 -5.47 -9.27 -0.69
C ILE A 221 -5.65 -10.77 -0.66
N TRP A 222 -4.80 -11.46 0.07
CA TRP A 222 -4.93 -12.91 0.28
C TRP A 222 -5.50 -13.20 1.66
N VAL A 223 -6.56 -14.01 1.70
CA VAL A 223 -7.23 -14.45 2.93
C VAL A 223 -7.06 -15.96 3.05
N SER A 224 -6.28 -16.43 4.01
CA SER A 224 -5.97 -17.86 4.16
C SER A 224 -6.24 -18.38 5.55
N LYS A 225 -6.36 -19.71 5.66
CA LYS A 225 -6.26 -20.39 6.95
C LYS A 225 -4.96 -19.99 7.65
N GLN A 226 -5.03 -19.75 8.95
CA GLN A 226 -3.85 -19.43 9.74
C GLN A 226 -2.83 -20.56 9.63
N ALA A 227 -1.62 -20.21 9.19
CA ALA A 227 -0.52 -21.16 9.25
C ALA A 227 -0.21 -21.39 10.73
N LYS A 228 -0.21 -22.66 11.17
CA LYS A 228 0.44 -22.94 12.45
C LYS A 228 1.87 -22.48 12.28
N ASP A 229 2.36 -21.59 13.15
CA ASP A 229 3.78 -21.30 13.25
C ASP A 229 4.47 -22.64 13.49
N SER A 230 4.90 -23.27 12.40
CA SER A 230 5.90 -24.30 12.50
C SER A 230 7.11 -23.55 13.00
N ASP A 231 7.45 -23.80 14.25
CA ASP A 231 8.66 -23.41 14.95
C ASP A 231 9.88 -23.97 14.17
N GLN A 232 10.04 -23.54 12.92
CA GLN A 232 11.16 -23.87 12.04
C GLN A 232 12.33 -23.01 12.45
N GLY A 233 12.77 -23.20 13.69
CA GLY A 233 14.15 -22.98 14.07
C GLY A 233 14.99 -23.98 13.29
N GLU A 234 15.88 -23.48 12.43
CA GLU A 234 17.08 -24.12 11.86
C GLU A 234 16.96 -25.51 11.18
N GLU A 235 15.81 -26.19 11.22
CA GLU A 235 15.58 -27.49 10.60
C GLU A 235 14.94 -27.29 9.23
N GLY A 236 15.78 -27.40 8.20
CA GLY A 236 15.43 -27.74 6.82
C GLY A 236 14.18 -27.08 6.24
N PHE A 237 14.37 -26.01 5.46
CA PHE A 237 13.35 -25.48 4.56
C PHE A 237 12.79 -26.60 3.67
N ASP A 238 11.63 -27.15 4.03
CA ASP A 238 10.90 -28.12 3.21
C ASP A 238 10.28 -27.38 2.03
N ALA A 239 11.14 -27.17 1.05
CA ALA A 239 10.81 -26.41 -0.12
C ALA A 239 9.87 -27.13 -1.08
N GLU A 240 9.75 -28.45 -0.96
CA GLU A 240 8.77 -29.20 -1.72
C GLU A 240 7.36 -28.85 -1.23
N ALA A 241 7.20 -28.64 0.09
CA ALA A 241 5.96 -28.10 0.66
C ALA A 241 5.69 -26.64 0.27
N VAL A 242 6.72 -25.80 0.10
CA VAL A 242 6.56 -24.37 -0.22
C VAL A 242 6.05 -24.13 -1.63
N TYR A 243 6.45 -24.95 -2.60
CA TYR A 243 6.03 -24.82 -4.00
C TYR A 243 4.89 -25.77 -4.40
N SER A 244 4.41 -26.58 -3.46
CA SER A 244 3.28 -27.48 -3.68
C SER A 244 1.99 -26.71 -4.01
N ASN A 245 1.27 -27.24 -5.00
CA ASN A 245 -0.07 -26.80 -5.37
C ASN A 245 -1.17 -27.41 -4.50
N GLN A 246 -0.83 -28.34 -3.61
CA GLN A 246 -1.80 -29.06 -2.82
C GLN A 246 -2.21 -28.25 -1.59
N ASN A 247 -3.50 -27.95 -1.50
CA ASN A 247 -4.10 -27.35 -0.32
C ASN A 247 -4.30 -28.42 0.77
N ASP A 248 -4.13 -28.01 2.02
CA ASP A 248 -4.44 -28.83 3.19
C ASP A 248 -5.96 -28.93 3.36
N ASP A 249 -6.41 -29.89 4.19
CA ASP A 249 -7.81 -29.93 4.56
C ASP A 249 -8.17 -28.74 5.47
N ILE A 250 -9.27 -28.07 5.11
CA ILE A 250 -9.77 -26.87 5.78
C ILE A 250 -11.19 -27.19 6.23
N ASP A 251 -11.39 -27.13 7.54
CA ASP A 251 -12.67 -27.35 8.19
C ASP A 251 -13.69 -26.27 7.79
N ASN A 252 -14.97 -26.63 7.87
CA ASN A 252 -16.07 -25.75 7.45
C ASN A 252 -16.12 -24.44 8.26
N ALA A 253 -15.71 -24.44 9.52
CA ALA A 253 -15.71 -23.24 10.34
C ALA A 253 -14.66 -22.23 9.85
N THR A 254 -13.42 -22.69 9.58
CA THR A 254 -12.38 -21.85 8.97
C THR A 254 -12.77 -21.36 7.58
N ARG A 255 -13.37 -22.22 6.73
CA ARG A 255 -13.87 -21.79 5.40
C ARG A 255 -14.94 -20.70 5.50
N ALA A 256 -15.84 -20.81 6.48
CA ALA A 256 -16.83 -19.78 6.75
C ALA A 256 -16.17 -18.48 7.25
N ALA A 257 -15.15 -18.56 8.10
CA ALA A 257 -14.39 -17.40 8.56
C ALA A 257 -13.68 -16.68 7.38
N ILE A 258 -12.98 -17.42 6.51
CA ILE A 258 -12.35 -16.88 5.28
C ILE A 258 -13.39 -16.17 4.41
N SER A 259 -14.56 -16.77 4.24
CA SER A 259 -15.65 -16.20 3.43
C SER A 259 -16.21 -14.91 4.05
N ARG A 260 -16.41 -14.88 5.38
CA ARG A 260 -16.87 -13.68 6.10
C ARG A 260 -15.88 -12.54 5.96
N VAL A 261 -14.60 -12.78 6.24
CA VAL A 261 -13.54 -11.77 6.13
C VAL A 261 -13.43 -11.25 4.69
N SER A 262 -13.48 -12.15 3.70
CA SER A 262 -13.48 -11.76 2.28
C SER A 262 -14.68 -10.87 1.92
N ASN A 263 -15.85 -11.13 2.48
CA ASN A 263 -17.04 -10.31 2.25
C ASN A 263 -16.95 -8.95 2.96
N ILE A 264 -16.43 -8.89 4.20
CA ILE A 264 -16.17 -7.62 4.90
C ILE A 264 -15.26 -6.73 4.06
N ILE A 265 -14.16 -7.27 3.53
CA ILE A 265 -13.22 -6.54 2.68
C ILE A 265 -13.90 -6.01 1.42
N ARG A 266 -14.78 -6.80 0.80
CA ARG A 266 -15.56 -6.37 -0.39
C ARG A 266 -16.53 -5.25 -0.06
N VAL A 267 -17.27 -5.36 1.04
CA VAL A 267 -18.18 -4.29 1.51
C VAL A 267 -17.39 -3.01 1.73
N PHE A 268 -16.27 -3.04 2.45
CA PHE A 268 -15.43 -1.86 2.64
C PHE A 268 -14.88 -1.30 1.32
N ALA A 269 -14.53 -2.16 0.36
CA ALA A 269 -14.11 -1.72 -0.96
C ALA A 269 -15.22 -1.00 -1.74
N ASP A 270 -16.45 -1.52 -1.69
CA ASP A 270 -17.62 -0.94 -2.36
C ASP A 270 -18.02 0.42 -1.75
N HIS A 271 -17.79 0.60 -0.45
CA HIS A 271 -18.03 1.85 0.29
C HIS A 271 -16.82 2.79 0.32
N PHE A 272 -15.74 2.49 -0.40
CA PHE A 272 -14.50 3.29 -0.43
C PHE A 272 -13.88 3.53 0.96
N VAL A 273 -14.08 2.60 1.89
CA VAL A 273 -13.50 2.66 3.24
C VAL A 273 -12.06 2.15 3.18
N PRO A 274 -11.06 2.94 3.62
CA PRO A 274 -9.68 2.48 3.67
C PRO A 274 -9.50 1.33 4.66
N LEU A 275 -8.77 0.30 4.25
CA LEU A 275 -8.54 -0.90 5.04
C LEU A 275 -7.38 -0.69 6.02
N THR A 276 -7.63 -0.95 7.30
CA THR A 276 -6.62 -1.03 8.36
C THR A 276 -6.78 -2.34 9.14
N ASP A 277 -5.74 -2.72 9.87
CA ASP A 277 -5.72 -3.89 10.74
C ASP A 277 -6.79 -3.79 11.85
N THR A 278 -6.89 -2.64 12.50
CA THR A 278 -7.90 -2.38 13.55
C THR A 278 -9.33 -2.49 13.02
N LEU A 279 -9.61 -1.85 11.87
CA LEU A 279 -10.92 -1.85 11.25
C LEU A 279 -11.37 -3.26 10.89
N LEU A 280 -10.48 -4.07 10.31
CA LEU A 280 -10.79 -5.45 9.91
C LEU A 280 -11.09 -6.34 11.12
N LEU A 281 -10.40 -6.13 12.24
CA LEU A 281 -10.63 -6.87 13.47
C LEU A 281 -11.98 -6.49 14.11
N GLU A 282 -12.25 -5.19 14.27
CA GLU A 282 -13.52 -4.70 14.84
C GLU A 282 -14.73 -5.09 13.97
N ALA A 283 -14.58 -5.01 12.65
CA ALA A 283 -15.61 -5.41 11.71
C ALA A 283 -15.92 -6.90 11.82
N TYR A 284 -14.89 -7.73 12.00
CA TYR A 284 -15.09 -9.16 12.20
C TYR A 284 -15.85 -9.45 13.49
N GLU A 285 -15.47 -8.81 14.59
CA GLU A 285 -16.17 -8.95 15.88
C GLU A 285 -17.63 -8.54 15.78
N TRP A 286 -17.92 -7.40 15.16
CA TRP A 286 -19.28 -6.92 14.95
C TRP A 286 -20.12 -7.91 14.14
N VAL A 287 -19.55 -8.48 13.07
CA VAL A 287 -20.25 -9.48 12.24
C VAL A 287 -20.57 -10.76 13.02
N ILE A 288 -19.68 -11.17 13.93
CA ILE A 288 -19.93 -12.32 14.81
C ILE A 288 -21.05 -12.02 15.81
N GLU A 289 -21.08 -10.82 16.41
CA GLU A 289 -22.14 -10.40 17.33
C GLU A 289 -23.54 -10.39 16.68
N GLN A 290 -23.64 -10.07 15.39
CA GLN A 290 -24.91 -10.06 14.65
C GLN A 290 -25.41 -11.47 14.27
N GLU A 291 -24.67 -12.54 14.61
CA GLU A 291 -24.98 -13.95 14.27
C GLU A 291 -25.40 -14.16 12.80
N GLY A 292 -24.83 -13.37 11.90
CA GLY A 292 -25.18 -13.36 10.48
C GLY A 292 -24.49 -14.46 9.67
N ASP A 293 -25.23 -15.07 8.73
CA ASP A 293 -24.59 -15.87 7.67
C ASP A 293 -23.70 -14.96 6.79
N ALA A 294 -22.56 -15.48 6.32
CA ALA A 294 -21.59 -14.74 5.50
C ALA A 294 -22.24 -14.12 4.25
N LYS A 295 -23.31 -14.74 3.73
CA LYS A 295 -24.07 -14.26 2.57
C LYS A 295 -24.85 -12.98 2.86
N ARG A 296 -25.33 -12.78 4.09
CA ARG A 296 -26.12 -11.59 4.44
C ARG A 296 -25.30 -10.31 4.38
N LEU A 297 -23.99 -10.38 4.58
CA LEU A 297 -23.08 -9.24 4.45
C LEU A 297 -23.08 -8.61 3.06
N LEU A 298 -23.41 -9.37 2.03
CA LEU A 298 -23.46 -8.88 0.66
C LEU A 298 -24.80 -8.21 0.32
N LEU A 299 -25.77 -8.23 1.24
CA LEU A 299 -27.01 -7.45 1.10
C LEU A 299 -26.72 -6.01 1.48
N GLY A 300 -27.15 -5.06 0.63
CA GLY A 300 -26.88 -3.62 0.80
C GLY A 300 -27.19 -3.13 2.21
N ASP A 301 -28.38 -3.43 2.74
CA ASP A 301 -28.79 -2.97 4.08
C ASP A 301 -27.85 -3.42 5.20
N THR A 302 -27.30 -4.64 5.12
CA THR A 302 -26.39 -5.17 6.16
C THR A 302 -24.98 -4.62 5.98
N GLY A 303 -24.53 -4.46 4.73
CA GLY A 303 -23.25 -3.83 4.41
C GLY A 303 -23.21 -2.37 4.85
N ASP A 304 -24.26 -1.61 4.55
CA ASP A 304 -24.44 -0.22 4.96
C ASP A 304 -24.42 -0.09 6.48
N ALA A 305 -25.12 -0.98 7.19
CA ALA A 305 -25.14 -1.01 8.65
C ALA A 305 -23.76 -1.30 9.24
N LEU A 306 -22.99 -2.23 8.65
CA LEU A 306 -21.62 -2.51 9.05
C LEU A 306 -20.73 -1.26 8.89
N VAL A 307 -20.79 -0.61 7.74
CA VAL A 307 -19.98 0.59 7.44
C VAL A 307 -20.35 1.75 8.35
N ALA A 308 -21.64 1.96 8.61
CA ALA A 308 -22.12 2.99 9.53
C ALA A 308 -21.65 2.71 10.96
N ALA A 309 -21.73 1.46 11.42
CA ALA A 309 -21.26 1.06 12.76
C ALA A 309 -19.75 1.29 12.94
N MET A 310 -18.94 1.01 11.92
CA MET A 310 -17.49 1.20 11.97
C MET A 310 -17.10 2.68 11.85
N SER A 311 -17.83 3.46 11.07
CA SER A 311 -17.58 4.90 10.88
C SER A 311 -17.88 5.72 12.14
N LEU A 312 -18.75 5.24 13.03
CA LEU A 312 -19.02 5.84 14.35
C LEU A 312 -17.93 5.54 15.39
N ARG A 313 -17.06 4.56 15.13
CA ARG A 313 -16.00 4.11 16.05
C ARG A 313 -14.62 4.64 15.66
N CYS A 314 -14.47 5.18 14.44
CA CYS A 314 -13.23 5.78 13.92
C CYS A 314 -13.09 7.26 14.29
#